data_AF-A0A7J6RWG9-F1
#
_entry.id   AF-A0A7J6RWG9-F1
#
_cell.length_a   1.000
_cell.length_b   1.000
_cell.length_c   1.000
_cell.angle_alpha   90.00
_cell.angle_beta   90.00
_cell.angle_gamma   90.00
#
_symmetry.space_group_name_H-M   'P 1'
#
loop_
_entity.id
_entity.type
_entity.pdbx_description
1 polymer ?
#
loop_
_entity_poly.entity_id
_entity_poly.type
_entity_poly.pdbx_seq_one_letter_code
_entity_poly.pdbx_strand_id
1 'polypeptide(L)'
;MIHSRQKDPQEIYDFLKVFRQQYPDKVKTPIILVPTSYNSVHESELAEHGANIIIHVNQLIRAAYPAMQKVAAEILSAGRSQEVDGEIMPIKKVISFIDDNTSAPKATAHPTASS
;
A
#
# COMPACT_ATOMS: atom_id res chain seq x y z
N MET A 1 2.80 0.47 17.84
CA MET A 1 2.61 1.37 16.68
C MET A 1 2.70 2.79 17.20
N ILE A 2 3.52 3.64 16.58
CA ILE A 2 3.64 5.05 16.95
C ILE A 2 3.41 5.93 15.71
N HIS A 3 2.85 7.11 15.93
CA HIS A 3 2.53 8.10 14.91
C HIS A 3 2.87 9.49 15.45
N SER A 4 3.43 10.35 14.60
CA SER A 4 3.58 11.79 14.87
C SER A 4 2.76 12.61 13.88
N ARG A 5 2.17 13.72 14.35
CA ARG A 5 1.49 14.69 13.48
C ARG A 5 2.46 15.73 12.92
N GLN A 6 3.69 15.77 13.41
CA GLN A 6 4.73 16.70 12.98
C GLN A 6 5.21 16.36 11.57
N LYS A 7 5.65 17.39 10.84
CA LYS A 7 6.30 17.22 9.54
C LYS A 7 7.76 16.77 9.68
N ASP A 8 8.39 17.20 10.76
CA ASP A 8 9.75 16.81 11.11
C ASP A 8 9.74 15.39 11.72
N PRO A 9 10.53 14.43 11.19
CA PRO A 9 10.62 13.09 11.73
C PRO A 9 11.42 12.98 13.04
N GLN A 10 12.08 14.04 13.51
CA GLN A 10 13.00 13.98 14.64
C GLN A 10 12.38 13.37 15.91
N GLU A 11 11.11 13.69 16.20
CA GLU A 11 10.37 13.11 17.33
C GLU A 11 10.29 11.58 17.24
N ILE A 12 10.12 11.04 16.03
CA ILE A 12 10.07 9.59 15.79
C ILE A 12 11.46 8.99 15.96
N TYR A 13 12.51 9.64 15.46
CA TYR A 13 13.89 9.15 15.61
C TYR A 13 14.31 9.09 17.07
N ASP A 14 13.99 10.13 17.83
CA ASP A 14 14.28 10.20 19.26
C ASP A 14 13.52 9.10 20.01
N PHE A 15 12.24 8.92 19.71
CA PHE A 15 11.46 7.82 20.27
C PHE A 15 12.08 6.45 19.97
N LEU A 16 12.43 6.17 18.71
CA LEU A 16 13.00 4.89 18.31
C LEU A 16 14.31 4.60 19.04
N LYS A 17 15.20 5.59 19.10
CA LYS A 17 16.48 5.51 19.81
C LYS A 17 16.26 5.22 21.29
N VAL A 18 15.44 6.03 21.97
CA VAL A 18 15.17 5.90 23.40
C VAL A 18 14.50 4.56 23.70
N PHE A 19 13.54 4.14 22.89
CA PHE A 19 12.83 2.87 23.07
C PHE A 19 13.78 1.67 23.01
N ARG A 20 14.70 1.63 22.03
CA ARG A 20 15.66 0.54 21.89
C ARG A 20 16.71 0.55 23.02
N GLN A 21 17.12 1.71 23.49
CA GLN A 21 18.07 1.84 24.59
C GLN A 21 17.46 1.46 25.94
N GLN A 22 16.22 1.86 26.22
CA GLN A 22 15.55 1.59 27.50
C GLN A 22 15.08 0.13 27.64
N TYR A 23 14.82 -0.55 26.53
CA TYR A 23 14.31 -1.92 26.53
C TYR A 23 15.19 -2.86 25.69
N PRO A 24 16.46 -3.10 26.09
CA PRO A 24 17.39 -3.93 25.31
C PRO A 24 16.89 -5.38 25.14
N ASP A 25 16.20 -5.92 26.14
CA ASP A 25 15.61 -7.26 26.08
C ASP A 25 14.43 -7.36 25.09
N LYS A 26 13.89 -6.21 24.65
CA LYS A 26 12.77 -6.08 23.72
C LYS A 26 13.21 -5.72 22.30
N VAL A 27 14.46 -6.03 21.92
CA VAL A 27 14.96 -5.80 20.56
C VAL A 27 14.07 -6.42 19.48
N LYS A 28 13.39 -7.53 19.81
CA LYS A 28 12.47 -8.24 18.90
C LYS A 28 11.09 -7.61 18.78
N THR A 29 10.73 -6.64 19.63
CA THR A 29 9.42 -6.00 19.55
C THR A 29 9.30 -5.19 18.25
N PRO A 30 8.36 -5.54 17.35
CA PRO A 30 8.18 -4.81 16.10
C PRO A 30 7.69 -3.39 16.37
N ILE A 31 8.30 -2.41 15.73
CA ILE A 31 7.82 -1.02 15.72
C ILE A 31 7.18 -0.74 14.37
N ILE A 32 5.94 -0.27 14.44
CA ILE A 32 5.10 0.07 13.29
C ILE A 32 4.99 1.59 13.23
N LEU A 33 5.28 2.17 12.06
CA LEU A 33 5.19 3.59 11.78
C LEU A 33 4.15 3.90 10.69
N VAL A 34 3.63 5.12 10.76
CA VAL A 34 2.69 5.69 9.79
C VAL A 34 3.21 7.09 9.41
N PRO A 35 4.04 7.22 8.35
CA PRO A 35 4.70 8.47 8.00
C PRO A 35 3.83 9.40 7.17
N THR A 36 2.55 9.60 7.54
CA THR A 36 1.65 10.44 6.73
C THR A 36 2.02 11.93 6.80
N SER A 37 2.47 12.42 7.97
CA SER A 37 2.85 13.83 8.16
C SER A 37 4.30 14.13 7.83
N TYR A 38 5.21 13.17 8.04
CA TYR A 38 6.66 13.26 7.80
C TYR A 38 7.06 12.41 6.58
N ASN A 39 6.27 12.52 5.51
CA ASN A 39 6.37 11.71 4.29
C ASN A 39 7.55 12.08 3.37
N SER A 40 8.41 13.02 3.78
CA SER A 40 9.67 13.35 3.09
C SER A 40 10.78 12.34 3.36
N VAL A 41 10.61 11.47 4.35
CA VAL A 41 11.60 10.48 4.79
C VAL A 41 11.43 9.19 4.02
N HIS A 42 12.56 8.59 3.62
CA HIS A 42 12.57 7.28 2.98
C HIS A 42 12.34 6.15 4.00
N GLU A 43 11.68 5.07 3.56
CA GLU A 43 11.45 3.89 4.40
C GLU A 43 12.75 3.25 4.87
N SER A 44 13.82 3.31 4.05
CA SER A 44 15.14 2.82 4.40
C SER A 44 15.73 3.55 5.61
N GLU A 45 15.57 4.88 5.67
CA GLU A 45 16.03 5.69 6.79
C GLU A 45 15.24 5.36 8.06
N LEU A 46 13.93 5.16 7.96
CA LEU A 46 13.10 4.72 9.09
C LEU A 46 13.51 3.32 9.60
N ALA A 47 13.87 2.42 8.68
CA ALA A 47 14.36 1.08 9.01
C ALA A 47 15.72 1.13 9.70
N GLU A 48 16.64 1.99 9.25
CA GLU A 48 17.95 2.23 9.89
C GLU A 48 17.78 2.73 11.34
N HIS A 49 16.74 3.52 11.61
CA HIS A 49 16.40 3.97 12.97
C HIS A 49 15.66 2.89 13.79
N GLY A 50 15.38 1.72 13.24
CA GLY A 50 14.83 0.56 13.96
C GLY A 50 13.32 0.36 13.84
N ALA A 51 12.68 0.98 12.85
CA ALA A 51 11.31 0.63 12.45
C ALA A 51 11.28 -0.71 11.70
N ASN A 52 10.15 -1.42 11.78
CA ASN A 52 9.99 -2.74 11.15
C ASN A 52 8.89 -2.77 10.10
N ILE A 53 7.81 -2.02 10.30
CA ILE A 53 6.65 -1.99 9.40
C ILE A 53 6.29 -0.53 9.16
N ILE A 54 6.23 -0.15 7.89
CA ILE A 54 5.79 1.17 7.45
C ILE A 54 4.42 1.04 6.79
N ILE A 55 3.46 1.85 7.22
CA ILE A 55 2.09 1.83 6.68
C ILE A 55 1.81 3.14 5.95
N HIS A 56 1.60 3.05 4.64
CA HIS A 56 0.97 4.09 3.83
C HIS A 56 -0.55 3.93 3.89
N VAL A 57 -1.18 4.67 4.80
CA VAL A 57 -2.58 4.46 5.19
C VAL A 57 -3.59 4.84 4.11
N ASN A 58 -3.62 6.11 3.70
CA ASN A 58 -4.73 6.68 2.91
C ASN A 58 -4.30 7.31 1.58
N GLN A 59 -3.04 7.12 1.17
CA GLN A 59 -2.47 7.70 -0.03
C GLN A 59 -3.20 7.22 -1.28
N LEU A 60 -3.53 5.93 -1.36
CA LEU A 60 -4.21 5.34 -2.53
C LEU A 60 -5.64 5.89 -2.70
N ILE A 61 -6.43 5.95 -1.63
CA ILE A 61 -7.79 6.49 -1.73
C ILE A 61 -7.78 8.02 -1.97
N ARG A 62 -6.81 8.74 -1.40
CA ARG A 62 -6.60 10.18 -1.68
C ARG A 62 -6.14 10.43 -3.10
N ALA A 63 -5.45 9.48 -3.74
CA ALA A 63 -5.11 9.57 -5.16
C ALA A 63 -6.30 9.20 -6.06
N ALA A 64 -7.10 8.21 -5.67
CA ALA A 64 -8.28 7.80 -6.42
C ALA A 64 -9.37 8.89 -6.42
N TYR A 65 -9.56 9.60 -5.31
CA TYR A 65 -10.67 10.55 -5.17
C TYR A 65 -10.64 11.70 -6.20
N PRO A 66 -9.53 12.44 -6.41
CA PRO A 66 -9.46 13.46 -7.45
C PRO A 66 -9.70 12.90 -8.86
N ALA A 67 -9.20 11.70 -9.17
CA ALA A 67 -9.42 11.06 -10.46
C ALA A 67 -10.90 10.73 -10.68
N MET A 68 -11.56 10.15 -9.66
CA MET A 68 -13.00 9.87 -9.70
C MET A 68 -13.83 11.15 -9.82
N GLN A 69 -13.46 12.20 -9.07
CA GLN A 69 -14.15 13.50 -9.12
C GLN A 69 -14.05 14.14 -10.50
N LYS A 70 -12.86 14.10 -11.12
CA LYS A 70 -12.63 14.61 -12.47
C LYS A 70 -13.50 13.88 -13.50
N VAL A 71 -13.44 12.55 -13.53
CA VAL A 71 -14.22 11.71 -14.45
C VAL A 71 -15.73 11.96 -14.28
N ALA A 72 -16.22 12.06 -13.04
CA ALA A 72 -17.62 12.34 -12.77
C ALA A 72 -18.06 13.72 -13.29
N ALA A 73 -17.23 14.74 -13.11
CA ALA A 73 -17.51 16.09 -13.61
C ALA A 73 -17.54 16.15 -15.15
N GLU A 74 -16.63 15.44 -15.82
CA GLU A 74 -16.59 15.37 -17.29
C GLU A 74 -17.79 14.63 -17.86
N ILE A 75 -18.17 13.48 -17.28
CA ILE A 75 -19.39 12.75 -17.67
C ILE A 75 -20.63 13.63 -17.51
N LEU A 76 -20.73 14.35 -16.37
CA LEU A 76 -21.85 15.24 -16.12
C LEU A 76 -21.91 16.39 -17.14
N SER A 77 -20.76 16.98 -17.48
CA SER A 77 -20.68 18.09 -18.43
C SER A 77 -20.93 17.66 -19.89
N ALA A 78 -20.48 16.47 -20.29
CA ALA A 78 -20.60 15.97 -21.65
C ALA A 78 -21.92 15.21 -21.89
N GLY A 79 -22.60 14.78 -20.82
CA GLY A 79 -23.81 13.95 -20.91
C GLY A 79 -23.55 12.52 -21.41
N ARG A 80 -22.28 12.11 -21.47
CA ARG A 80 -21.80 10.80 -21.93
C ARG A 80 -20.36 10.58 -21.43
N SER A 81 -19.82 9.37 -21.60
CA SER A 81 -18.51 9.00 -21.05
C SER A 81 -17.39 8.85 -22.08
N GLN A 82 -17.56 9.27 -23.33
CA GLN A 82 -16.53 9.05 -24.36
C GLN A 82 -15.26 9.87 -24.09
N GLU A 83 -15.42 11.06 -23.51
CA GLU A 83 -14.36 12.02 -23.21
C GLU A 83 -13.32 11.45 -22.24
N VAL A 84 -13.72 10.52 -21.37
CA VAL A 84 -12.89 9.96 -20.30
C VAL A 84 -12.24 8.62 -20.68
N ASP A 85 -12.48 8.07 -21.87
CA ASP A 85 -11.95 6.76 -22.29
C ASP A 85 -10.42 6.68 -22.19
N GLY A 86 -9.72 7.79 -22.40
CA GLY A 86 -8.26 7.90 -22.30
C GLY A 86 -7.72 8.01 -20.86
N GLU A 87 -8.60 8.24 -19.87
CA GLU A 87 -8.21 8.51 -18.48
C GLU A 87 -8.49 7.33 -17.55
N ILE A 88 -9.35 6.42 -17.98
CA ILE A 88 -9.79 5.27 -17.19
C ILE A 88 -9.10 3.98 -17.63
N MET A 89 -9.00 3.04 -16.70
CA MET A 89 -8.49 1.71 -17.03
C MET A 89 -9.46 1.00 -18.00
N PRO A 90 -8.94 0.37 -19.09
CA PRO A 90 -9.79 -0.43 -19.97
C PRO A 90 -10.53 -1.52 -19.20
N ILE A 91 -11.82 -1.70 -19.49
CA ILE A 91 -12.68 -2.69 -18.80
C ILE A 91 -12.09 -4.10 -18.80
N LYS A 92 -11.38 -4.49 -19.87
CA LYS A 92 -10.68 -5.78 -19.96
C LYS A 92 -9.64 -5.98 -18.85
N LYS A 93 -8.90 -4.92 -18.47
CA LYS A 93 -7.94 -4.99 -17.36
C LYS A 93 -8.65 -5.06 -16.01
N VAL A 94 -9.77 -4.34 -15.85
CA VAL A 94 -10.59 -4.42 -14.63
C VAL A 94 -11.13 -5.83 -14.42
N ILE A 95 -11.65 -6.45 -15.48
CA ILE A 95 -12.17 -7.83 -15.44
C ILE A 95 -11.08 -8.83 -15.04
N SER A 96 -9.84 -8.65 -15.51
CA SER A 96 -8.72 -9.55 -15.14
C SER A 96 -8.40 -9.58 -13.64
N PHE A 97 -8.83 -8.57 -12.86
CA PHE A 97 -8.69 -8.61 -11.41
C PHE A 97 -9.68 -9.56 -10.74
N ILE A 98 -10.71 -9.98 -11.47
CA ILE A 98 -11.78 -10.89 -11.01
C ILE A 98 -11.48 -12.34 -11.48
N ASP A 99 -10.39 -12.57 -12.22
CA ASP A 99 -10.09 -13.87 -12.85
C ASP A 99 -10.26 -15.05 -11.87
N ASP A 100 -11.05 -16.01 -12.34
CA ASP A 100 -11.60 -17.16 -11.66
C ASP A 100 -10.54 -18.02 -10.93
N ASN A 101 -10.45 -17.88 -9.61
CA ASN A 101 -9.88 -18.89 -8.70
C ASN A 101 -10.61 -20.26 -8.76
N THR A 102 -11.50 -20.50 -9.72
CA THR A 102 -12.25 -21.75 -9.91
C THR A 102 -11.61 -22.70 -10.93
N SER A 103 -10.53 -22.33 -11.62
CA SER A 103 -9.73 -23.30 -12.36
C SER A 103 -8.83 -24.10 -11.40
N ALA A 104 -9.44 -25.09 -10.75
CA ALA A 104 -8.73 -26.13 -9.99
C ALA A 104 -7.53 -26.65 -10.80
N PRO A 105 -6.39 -26.96 -10.16
CA PRO A 105 -5.24 -27.49 -10.88
C PRO A 105 -5.67 -28.76 -11.62
N LYS A 106 -5.48 -28.77 -12.95
CA LYS A 106 -5.59 -30.01 -13.73
C LYS A 106 -4.66 -31.02 -13.07
N ALA A 107 -5.23 -32.07 -12.47
CA ALA A 107 -4.48 -33.15 -11.87
C ALA A 107 -3.51 -33.69 -12.92
N THR A 108 -2.22 -33.43 -12.71
CA THR A 108 -1.15 -34.06 -13.47
C THR A 108 -1.23 -35.55 -13.16
N ALA A 109 -1.64 -36.34 -14.14
CA ALA A 109 -1.62 -37.79 -14.05
C ALA A 109 -0.20 -38.24 -13.64
N HIS A 110 -0.08 -38.86 -12.47
CA HIS A 110 1.15 -39.56 -12.11
C HIS A 110 1.37 -40.72 -13.10
N PRO A 111 2.59 -40.89 -13.63
CA PRO A 111 2.92 -42.10 -14.37
C PRO A 111 2.88 -43.26 -13.37
N THR A 112 1.96 -44.20 -13.57
CA THR A 112 2.02 -45.50 -12.91
C THR A 112 3.34 -46.16 -13.32
N ALA A 113 4.23 -46.34 -12.35
CA ALA A 113 5.51 -47.02 -12.55
C ALA A 113 5.27 -48.42 -13.14
N SER A 114 6.06 -48.73 -14.16
CA SER A 114 6.15 -50.04 -14.76
C SER A 114 6.57 -51.10 -13.75
N SER A 115 6.10 -52.31 -14.03
CA SER A 115 6.66 -53.63 -13.67
C SER A 115 8.16 -53.69 -13.42
#